data_AF-A0A9D9PF32-F1
#
_entry.id   AF-A0A9D9PF32-F1
#
_cell.length_a   1.000
_cell.length_b   1.000
_cell.length_c   1.000
_cell.angle_alpha   90.00
_cell.angle_beta   90.00
_cell.angle_gamma   90.00
#
_symmetry.space_group_name_H-M   'P 1'
#
loop_
_entity.id
_entity.type
_entity.pdbx_description
1 polymer ?
#
loop_
_entity_poly.entity_id
_entity_poly.type
_entity_poly.pdbx_seq_one_letter_code
_entity_poly.pdbx_strand_id
1 'polypeptide(L)'
;MLDSIVDDVPEAEQSASSASSVTTGLVRLSQWFSNVFDELWQDPERVLAASYRGGVETQESDSQPFRKRAKMLDVGKYKIALLLQTTYLSDTERDVLLEIHPGSGKILPEGLFLQLLDDSERVVMQTQTKGVDDFISLNFQIDGREAFSVQLSLEDIHVTEQFLS
;
A
#
# COMPACT_ATOMS: atom_id res chain seq x y z
N MET A 1 -47.16 32.39 -25.95
CA MET A 1 -47.45 32.30 -24.51
C MET A 1 -46.82 30.99 -24.05
N LEU A 2 -45.94 31.08 -23.06
CA LEU A 2 -45.09 30.01 -22.54
C LEU A 2 -45.90 28.98 -21.72
N ASP A 3 -45.18 27.94 -21.29
CA ASP A 3 -45.51 26.93 -20.25
C ASP A 3 -46.24 25.65 -20.74
N SER A 4 -45.87 24.42 -20.39
CA SER A 4 -44.93 23.95 -19.35
C SER A 4 -44.43 22.54 -19.68
N ILE A 5 -43.13 22.35 -19.45
CA ILE A 5 -42.40 21.11 -19.18
C ILE A 5 -43.03 20.37 -17.99
N VAL A 6 -43.14 19.05 -18.08
CA VAL A 6 -42.64 18.10 -17.07
C VAL A 6 -42.14 16.88 -17.86
N ASP A 7 -40.85 16.91 -18.15
CA ASP A 7 -40.06 15.75 -18.55
C ASP A 7 -39.94 14.85 -17.32
N ASP A 8 -40.49 13.65 -17.43
CA ASP A 8 -40.31 12.56 -16.48
C ASP A 8 -38.87 12.03 -16.68
N VAL A 9 -37.92 12.67 -16.00
CA VAL A 9 -36.57 12.13 -15.87
C VAL A 9 -36.51 11.37 -14.55
N PRO A 10 -36.29 10.05 -14.55
CA PRO A 10 -36.01 9.34 -13.33
C PRO A 10 -34.73 9.91 -12.73
N GLU A 11 -34.90 10.57 -11.59
CA GLU A 11 -33.84 10.97 -10.68
C GLU A 11 -33.10 9.70 -10.28
N ALA A 12 -32.02 9.42 -11.01
CA ALA A 12 -31.05 8.41 -10.63
C ALA A 12 -30.52 8.87 -9.27
N GLU A 13 -31.08 8.30 -8.20
CA GLU A 13 -30.55 8.43 -6.86
C GLU A 13 -29.09 7.97 -6.92
N GLN A 14 -28.22 8.98 -6.95
CA GLN A 14 -26.78 8.85 -6.83
C GLN A 14 -26.52 8.24 -5.45
N SER A 15 -26.45 6.92 -5.41
CA SER A 15 -25.76 6.19 -4.34
C SER A 15 -24.26 6.42 -4.53
N ALA A 16 -23.80 7.65 -4.31
CA ALA A 16 -22.40 7.93 -4.10
C ALA A 16 -22.09 7.49 -2.67
N SER A 17 -21.76 6.21 -2.49
CA SER A 17 -21.12 5.76 -1.26
C SER A 17 -19.94 6.68 -0.98
N SER A 18 -19.91 7.25 0.22
CA SER A 18 -18.88 8.17 0.71
C SER A 18 -17.55 7.44 0.94
N ALA A 19 -16.97 6.88 -0.12
CA ALA A 19 -15.69 6.21 -0.05
C ALA A 19 -14.59 7.25 0.23
N SER A 20 -13.95 7.14 1.38
CA SER A 20 -12.86 8.02 1.79
C SER A 20 -11.55 7.49 1.21
N SER A 21 -11.06 8.13 0.15
CA SER A 21 -9.80 7.77 -0.48
C SER A 21 -8.69 8.74 -0.09
N VAL A 22 -7.58 8.22 0.43
CA VAL A 22 -6.38 8.99 0.79
C VAL A 22 -5.22 8.50 -0.06
N THR A 23 -4.59 9.41 -0.81
CA THR A 23 -3.31 9.14 -1.48
C THR A 23 -2.19 9.73 -0.64
N THR A 24 -1.30 8.88 -0.13
CA THR A 24 -0.35 9.28 0.91
C THR A 24 1.04 9.67 0.41
N GLY A 25 1.30 9.59 -0.91
CA GLY A 25 2.52 10.10 -1.54
C GLY A 25 3.03 9.26 -2.72
N LEU A 26 4.04 9.81 -3.42
CA LEU A 26 4.79 9.12 -4.46
C LEU A 26 6.18 8.74 -3.94
N VAL A 27 6.46 7.44 -3.89
CA VAL A 27 7.71 6.85 -3.41
C VAL A 27 8.59 6.49 -4.61
N ARG A 28 9.86 6.90 -4.59
CA ARG A 28 10.82 6.57 -5.66
C ARG A 28 11.74 5.43 -5.20
N LEU A 29 11.51 4.23 -5.70
CA LEU A 29 12.30 3.05 -5.34
C LEU A 29 13.76 3.20 -5.77
N SER A 30 14.03 3.82 -6.93
CA SER A 30 15.40 4.19 -7.34
C SER A 30 16.19 4.96 -6.27
N GLN A 31 15.53 5.80 -5.44
CA GLN A 31 16.20 6.57 -4.39
C GLN A 31 16.60 5.73 -3.17
N TRP A 32 15.85 4.66 -2.89
CA TRP A 32 16.14 3.77 -1.76
C TRP A 32 17.53 3.13 -1.87
N PHE A 33 18.03 2.99 -3.09
CA PHE A 33 19.37 2.46 -3.36
C PHE A 33 20.48 3.48 -3.21
N SER A 34 20.14 4.76 -3.30
CA SER A 34 21.05 5.83 -2.87
C SER A 34 21.00 6.06 -1.35
N ASN A 35 20.34 5.15 -0.61
CA ASN A 35 20.00 5.29 0.81
C ASN A 35 19.22 6.59 1.12
N VAL A 36 18.47 7.09 0.14
CA VAL A 36 17.57 8.23 0.30
C VAL A 36 16.17 7.68 0.47
N PHE A 37 15.64 7.87 1.68
CA PHE A 37 14.31 7.42 2.08
C PHE A 37 13.46 8.62 2.49
N ASP A 38 12.16 8.51 2.27
CA ASP A 38 11.19 9.45 2.82
C ASP A 38 11.04 9.22 4.33
N GLU A 39 10.80 10.28 5.12
CA GLU A 39 10.72 10.22 6.60
C GLU A 39 9.64 9.24 7.10
N LEU A 40 8.62 8.98 6.29
CA LEU A 40 7.55 8.03 6.62
C LEU A 40 7.95 6.57 6.38
N TRP A 41 9.02 6.33 5.61
CA TRP A 41 9.56 5.01 5.31
C TRP A 41 10.77 4.72 6.20
N GLN A 42 10.52 3.97 7.27
CA GLN A 42 11.49 3.66 8.30
C GLN A 42 11.92 2.19 8.23
N ASP A 43 12.85 1.82 9.10
CA ASP A 43 13.24 0.42 9.27
C ASP A 43 12.01 -0.45 9.66
N PRO A 44 11.79 -1.60 9.01
CA PRO A 44 10.71 -2.51 9.35
C PRO A 44 10.64 -2.89 10.83
N GLU A 45 11.78 -3.13 11.44
CA GLU A 45 11.86 -3.47 12.86
C GLU A 45 11.51 -2.28 13.72
N ARG A 46 11.82 -1.05 13.31
CA ARG A 46 11.38 0.14 14.04
C ARG A 46 9.87 0.33 13.97
N VAL A 47 9.28 0.11 12.79
CA VAL A 47 7.83 0.24 12.57
C VAL A 47 7.06 -0.85 13.31
N LEU A 48 7.57 -2.10 13.30
CA LEU A 48 6.95 -3.25 13.96
C LEU A 48 7.32 -3.33 15.46
N ALA A 49 8.49 -2.90 15.90
CA ALA A 49 8.83 -2.83 17.34
C ALA A 49 8.12 -1.66 18.03
N ALA A 50 7.71 -0.63 17.29
CA ALA A 50 6.75 0.35 17.82
C ALA A 50 5.42 -0.31 18.21
N SER A 51 5.04 -1.42 17.55
CA SER A 51 3.86 -2.20 17.88
C SER A 51 4.13 -3.39 18.83
N TYR A 52 5.37 -3.90 18.87
CA TYR A 52 5.85 -4.96 19.78
C TYR A 52 6.98 -4.43 20.68
N ARG A 53 6.76 -4.28 22.00
CA ARG A 53 7.76 -3.79 22.99
C ARG A 53 8.99 -4.72 23.12
N GLY A 54 9.87 -4.74 22.12
CA GLY A 54 11.08 -5.54 22.07
C GLY A 54 11.86 -5.15 20.82
N GLY A 55 12.71 -4.13 20.96
CA GLY A 55 13.56 -3.65 19.87
C GLY A 55 14.65 -4.65 19.54
N VAL A 56 14.72 -5.03 18.27
CA VAL A 56 15.94 -5.52 17.64
C VAL A 56 16.40 -4.39 16.73
N GLU A 57 17.71 -4.10 16.73
CA GLU A 57 18.36 -3.21 15.78
C GLU A 57 19.05 -4.09 14.74
N THR A 58 18.39 -4.32 13.61
CA THR A 58 19.05 -4.94 12.47
C THR A 58 19.73 -3.86 11.64
N GLN A 59 21.05 -3.89 11.67
CA GLN A 59 21.90 -3.05 10.84
C GLN A 59 21.83 -3.57 9.39
N GLU A 60 20.94 -2.99 8.57
CA GLU A 60 20.94 -3.20 7.12
C GLU A 60 22.33 -2.79 6.57
N SER A 61 23.12 -3.78 6.14
CA SER A 61 24.44 -3.54 5.57
C SER A 61 24.30 -3.04 4.14
N ASP A 62 25.10 -2.04 3.76
CA ASP A 62 25.13 -1.48 2.39
C ASP A 62 25.36 -2.52 1.28
N SER A 63 25.90 -3.69 1.65
CA SER A 63 26.20 -4.83 0.79
C SER A 63 25.02 -5.75 0.48
N GLN A 64 23.83 -5.53 1.06
CA GLN A 64 22.68 -6.38 0.75
C GLN A 64 22.12 -6.06 -0.65
N PRO A 65 21.77 -7.09 -1.45
CA PRO A 65 21.19 -6.91 -2.79
C PRO A 65 19.73 -6.44 -2.75
N PHE A 66 19.18 -6.22 -1.54
CA PHE A 66 17.84 -5.74 -1.32
C PHE A 66 17.83 -4.51 -0.39
N ARG A 67 16.73 -3.76 -0.44
CA ARG A 67 16.40 -2.69 0.50
C ARG A 67 15.03 -2.96 1.08
N LYS A 68 14.89 -2.87 2.40
CA LYS A 68 13.64 -3.12 3.09
C LYS A 68 13.20 -1.88 3.87
N ARG A 69 11.98 -1.42 3.64
CA ARG A 69 11.41 -0.28 4.36
C ARG A 69 9.97 -0.56 4.73
N ALA A 70 9.52 0.03 5.82
CA ALA A 70 8.13 -0.03 6.21
C ALA A 70 7.58 1.36 6.50
N LYS A 71 6.29 1.53 6.24
CA LYS A 71 5.52 2.72 6.52
C LYS A 71 4.29 2.32 7.33
N MET A 72 4.01 3.07 8.40
CA MET A 72 2.77 2.90 9.15
C MET A 72 1.67 3.69 8.45
N LEU A 73 0.55 3.02 8.16
CA LEU A 73 -0.63 3.59 7.54
C LEU A 73 -1.81 3.52 8.50
N ASP A 74 -2.59 4.59 8.57
CA ASP A 74 -3.85 4.61 9.28
C ASP A 74 -4.98 4.30 8.28
N VAL A 75 -5.60 3.11 8.41
CA VAL A 75 -6.74 2.67 7.61
C VAL A 75 -7.97 2.66 8.52
N GLY A 76 -8.64 3.82 8.56
CA GLY A 76 -9.73 4.07 9.51
C GLY A 76 -9.24 4.05 10.95
N LYS A 77 -9.74 3.11 11.76
CA LYS A 77 -9.31 2.92 13.16
C LYS A 77 -8.12 1.96 13.31
N TYR A 78 -7.71 1.30 12.24
CA TYR A 78 -6.65 0.29 12.26
C TYR A 78 -5.33 0.87 11.80
N LYS A 79 -4.27 0.57 12.55
CA LYS A 79 -2.90 0.82 12.12
C LYS A 79 -2.39 -0.39 11.37
N ILE A 80 -1.86 -0.16 10.17
CA ILE A 80 -1.38 -1.19 9.28
C ILE A 80 0.04 -0.84 8.87
N ALA A 81 0.99 -1.75 9.12
CA ALA A 81 2.36 -1.59 8.67
C ALA A 81 2.48 -2.15 7.25
N LEU A 82 2.73 -1.27 6.29
CA LEU A 82 3.08 -1.62 4.92
C LEU A 82 4.59 -1.76 4.84
N LEU A 83 5.06 -2.95 4.51
CA LEU A 83 6.46 -3.28 4.35
C LEU A 83 6.73 -3.58 2.88
N LEU A 84 7.82 -3.01 2.38
CA LEU A 84 8.28 -3.20 1.02
C LEU A 84 9.74 -3.61 1.03
N GLN A 85 10.03 -4.73 0.40
CA GLN A 85 11.37 -5.19 0.11
C GLN A 85 11.58 -5.17 -1.39
N THR A 86 12.60 -4.45 -1.85
CA THR A 86 12.98 -4.41 -3.26
C THR A 86 14.34 -5.08 -3.41
N THR A 87 14.42 -6.13 -4.22
CA THR A 87 15.63 -6.89 -4.54
C THR A 87 16.00 -6.66 -6.00
N TYR A 88 17.26 -6.35 -6.27
CA TYR A 88 17.73 -6.25 -7.65
C TYR A 88 18.06 -7.61 -8.24
N LEU A 89 17.40 -7.94 -9.35
CA LEU A 89 17.75 -9.11 -10.16
C LEU A 89 18.70 -8.71 -11.30
N SER A 90 18.50 -7.51 -11.88
CA SER A 90 19.37 -6.93 -12.90
C SER A 90 19.27 -5.38 -12.92
N ASP A 91 19.93 -4.74 -13.89
CA ASP A 91 19.83 -3.28 -14.11
C ASP A 91 18.40 -2.83 -14.45
N THR A 92 17.60 -3.72 -15.03
CA THR A 92 16.23 -3.41 -15.47
C THR A 92 15.17 -4.14 -14.67
N GLU A 93 15.50 -5.22 -13.97
CA GLU A 93 14.51 -6.09 -13.33
C GLU A 93 14.66 -6.08 -11.81
N ARG A 94 13.53 -5.89 -11.12
CA ARG A 94 13.44 -5.83 -9.66
C ARG A 94 12.38 -6.78 -9.16
N ASP A 95 12.70 -7.55 -8.13
CA ASP A 95 11.74 -8.34 -7.37
C ASP A 95 11.23 -7.50 -6.19
N VAL A 96 9.92 -7.34 -6.09
CA VAL A 96 9.27 -6.54 -5.07
C VAL A 96 8.38 -7.43 -4.23
N LEU A 97 8.77 -7.61 -2.97
CA LEU A 97 7.97 -8.27 -1.96
C LEU A 97 7.28 -7.21 -1.11
N LEU A 98 5.96 -7.20 -1.19
CA LEU A 98 5.10 -6.35 -0.40
C LEU A 98 4.44 -7.18 0.70
N GLU A 99 4.57 -6.73 1.95
CA GLU A 99 3.95 -7.38 3.09
C GLU A 99 3.12 -6.38 3.87
N ILE A 100 1.95 -6.81 4.33
CA ILE A 100 1.10 -6.04 5.22
C ILE A 100 1.03 -6.75 6.55
N HIS A 101 1.36 -6.03 7.62
CA HIS A 101 1.35 -6.51 9.00
C HIS A 101 0.42 -5.63 9.86
N PRO A 102 -0.19 -6.17 10.93
CA PRO A 102 -0.95 -5.38 11.86
C PRO A 102 -0.02 -4.42 12.61
N GLY A 103 -0.31 -3.12 12.52
CA GLY A 103 0.39 -2.08 13.29
C GLY A 103 -0.03 -2.03 14.76
N SER A 104 -1.07 -2.76 15.14
CA SER A 104 -1.46 -2.99 16.54
C SER A 104 -2.20 -4.31 16.66
N GLY A 105 -1.94 -5.07 17.73
CA GLY A 105 -2.54 -6.40 17.92
C GLY A 105 -1.73 -7.48 17.21
N LYS A 106 -2.37 -8.59 16.87
CA LYS A 106 -1.71 -9.78 16.29
C LYS A 106 -2.24 -10.18 14.91
N ILE A 107 -3.44 -9.75 14.56
CA ILE A 107 -4.17 -10.22 13.39
C ILE A 107 -4.62 -9.00 12.59
N LEU A 108 -4.60 -9.11 11.27
CA LEU A 108 -5.15 -8.09 10.38
C LEU A 108 -6.68 -8.00 10.48
N PRO A 109 -7.26 -6.80 10.29
CA PRO A 109 -8.71 -6.64 10.27
C PRO A 109 -9.31 -7.46 9.13
N GLU A 110 -10.34 -8.25 9.44
CA GLU A 110 -11.07 -9.05 8.44
C GLU A 110 -11.59 -8.16 7.31
N GLY A 111 -11.50 -8.66 6.08
CA GLY A 111 -11.99 -7.95 4.91
C GLY A 111 -11.02 -6.89 4.36
N LEU A 112 -9.87 -6.66 5.01
CA LEU A 112 -8.80 -5.81 4.45
C LEU A 112 -8.36 -6.37 3.10
N PHE A 113 -8.47 -5.53 2.08
CA PHE A 113 -8.15 -5.82 0.70
C PHE A 113 -6.85 -5.11 0.34
N LEU A 114 -5.93 -5.83 -0.29
CA LEU A 114 -4.66 -5.32 -0.76
C LEU A 114 -4.60 -5.55 -2.27
N GLN A 115 -4.38 -4.48 -3.03
CA GLN A 115 -4.31 -4.51 -4.48
C GLN A 115 -3.05 -3.81 -4.97
N LEU A 116 -2.47 -4.41 -6.01
CA LEU A 116 -1.43 -3.83 -6.83
C LEU A 116 -2.06 -3.34 -8.13
N LEU A 117 -1.87 -2.07 -8.45
CA LEU A 117 -2.33 -1.45 -9.68
C LEU A 117 -1.13 -1.06 -10.56
N ASP A 118 -1.28 -1.20 -11.88
CA ASP A 118 -0.31 -0.71 -12.86
C ASP A 118 -0.39 0.82 -13.05
N ASP A 119 0.42 1.35 -13.96
CA ASP A 119 0.45 2.76 -14.36
C ASP A 119 -0.88 3.28 -14.94
N SER A 120 -1.75 2.37 -15.36
CA SER A 120 -3.06 2.63 -15.95
C SER A 120 -4.19 2.42 -14.93
N GLU A 121 -3.84 2.31 -13.64
CA GLU A 121 -4.75 2.04 -12.51
C GLU A 121 -5.53 0.71 -12.66
N ARG A 122 -5.00 -0.25 -13.41
CA ARG A 122 -5.60 -1.58 -13.55
C ARG A 122 -5.03 -2.51 -12.50
N VAL A 123 -5.90 -3.28 -11.88
CA VAL A 123 -5.51 -4.28 -10.88
C VAL A 123 -4.69 -5.39 -11.55
N VAL A 124 -3.43 -5.51 -11.15
CA VAL A 124 -2.51 -6.57 -11.60
C VAL A 124 -2.56 -7.76 -10.65
N MET A 125 -2.56 -7.48 -9.34
CA MET A 125 -2.61 -8.51 -8.30
C MET A 125 -3.47 -8.03 -7.13
N GLN A 126 -4.08 -8.96 -6.42
CA GLN A 126 -4.88 -8.64 -5.24
C GLN A 126 -4.97 -9.81 -4.27
N THR A 127 -5.15 -9.48 -2.99
CA THR A 127 -5.40 -10.45 -1.93
C THR A 127 -6.29 -9.83 -0.85
N GLN A 128 -6.96 -10.68 -0.06
CA GLN A 128 -7.86 -10.26 1.01
C GLN A 128 -7.60 -11.08 2.27
N THR A 129 -7.64 -10.40 3.40
CA THR A 129 -7.57 -11.01 4.73
C THR A 129 -8.88 -11.72 5.11
N LYS A 130 -8.76 -12.79 5.89
CA LYS A 130 -9.85 -13.65 6.37
C LYS A 130 -10.08 -13.53 7.88
N GLY A 131 -9.53 -12.49 8.52
CA GLY A 131 -9.70 -12.26 9.97
C GLY A 131 -8.91 -13.22 10.87
N VAL A 132 -8.01 -14.02 10.29
CA VAL A 132 -7.08 -14.92 10.98
C VAL A 132 -5.64 -14.77 10.49
N ASP A 133 -5.42 -13.89 9.51
CA ASP A 133 -4.11 -13.67 8.90
C ASP A 133 -3.30 -12.71 9.75
N ASP A 134 -2.15 -13.18 10.24
CA ASP A 134 -1.18 -12.36 10.96
C ASP A 134 -0.42 -11.42 10.01
N PHE A 135 -0.33 -11.78 8.73
CA PHE A 135 0.17 -10.94 7.65
C PHE A 135 -0.35 -11.44 6.29
N ILE A 136 -0.31 -10.59 5.27
CA ILE A 136 -0.52 -10.97 3.87
C ILE A 136 0.63 -10.42 3.04
N SER A 137 0.93 -11.08 1.92
CA SER A 137 1.98 -10.62 1.02
C SER A 137 1.59 -10.72 -0.44
N LEU A 138 2.20 -9.85 -1.24
CA LEU A 138 2.21 -9.90 -2.70
C LEU A 138 3.67 -9.89 -3.13
N ASN A 139 4.05 -10.82 -4.00
CA ASN A 139 5.36 -10.81 -4.62
C ASN A 139 5.20 -10.69 -6.13
N PHE A 140 5.94 -9.76 -6.73
CA PHE A 140 5.87 -9.45 -8.15
C PHE A 140 7.19 -8.87 -8.63
N GLN A 141 7.44 -9.03 -9.93
CA GLN A 141 8.59 -8.43 -10.60
C GLN A 141 8.15 -7.19 -11.36
N ILE A 142 8.98 -6.15 -11.34
CA ILE A 142 8.76 -4.92 -12.08
C ILE A 142 10.01 -4.52 -12.83
N ASP A 143 9.80 -3.81 -13.94
CA ASP A 143 10.89 -3.16 -14.64
C ASP A 143 11.31 -1.86 -13.96
N GLY A 144 12.55 -1.47 -14.20
CA GLY A 144 13.21 -0.35 -13.52
C GLY A 144 12.70 1.04 -13.90
N ARG A 145 11.63 1.10 -14.70
CA ARG A 145 11.01 2.33 -15.23
C ARG A 145 9.49 2.33 -15.10
N GLU A 146 8.92 1.31 -14.47
CA GLU A 146 7.47 1.17 -14.30
C GLU A 146 6.99 1.91 -13.04
N ALA A 147 5.78 2.45 -13.14
CA ALA A 147 5.06 2.96 -11.99
C ALA A 147 3.99 1.94 -11.60
N PHE A 148 3.77 1.80 -10.30
CA PHE A 148 2.70 0.96 -9.78
C PHE A 148 2.12 1.63 -8.54
N SER A 149 0.88 1.29 -8.21
CA SER A 149 0.23 1.76 -6.99
C SER A 149 -0.15 0.58 -6.13
N VAL A 150 -0.10 0.77 -4.81
CA VAL A 150 -0.57 -0.20 -3.84
C VAL A 150 -1.75 0.43 -3.13
N GLN A 151 -2.89 -0.22 -3.21
CA GLN A 151 -4.10 0.23 -2.55
C GLN A 151 -4.50 -0.75 -1.46
N LEU A 152 -4.69 -0.21 -0.26
CA LEU A 152 -5.32 -0.89 0.86
C LEU A 152 -6.76 -0.40 0.96
N SER A 153 -7.71 -1.33 0.99
CA SER A 153 -9.14 -1.02 1.11
C SER A 153 -9.74 -1.77 2.28
N LEU A 154 -10.48 -1.07 3.14
CA LEU A 154 -11.24 -1.65 4.24
C LEU A 154 -12.57 -0.91 4.34
N GLU A 155 -13.67 -1.64 4.15
CA GLU A 155 -15.02 -1.05 4.07
C GLU A 155 -15.05 0.07 3.01
N ASP A 156 -15.36 1.30 3.40
CA ASP A 156 -15.41 2.48 2.53
C ASP A 156 -14.10 3.30 2.54
N ILE A 157 -13.04 2.79 3.17
CA ILE A 157 -11.76 3.50 3.31
C ILE A 157 -10.74 2.91 2.35
N HIS A 158 -10.13 3.77 1.54
CA HIS A 158 -9.08 3.42 0.61
C HIS A 158 -7.83 4.25 0.88
N VAL A 159 -6.69 3.57 1.01
CA VAL A 159 -5.37 4.21 1.17
C VAL A 159 -4.50 3.74 0.02
N THR A 160 -4.03 4.67 -0.79
CA THR A 160 -3.20 4.37 -1.96
C THR A 160 -1.80 4.98 -1.81
N GLU A 161 -0.79 4.14 -1.97
CA GLU A 161 0.61 4.53 -2.08
C GLU A 161 1.07 4.35 -3.52
N GLN A 162 1.70 5.37 -4.09
CA GLN A 162 2.24 5.29 -5.45
C GLN A 162 3.74 5.05 -5.41
N PHE A 163 4.23 4.21 -6.31
CA PHE A 163 5.62 3.85 -6.41
C PHE A 163 6.13 4.07 -7.84
N LEU A 164 7.31 4.65 -7.94
CA LEU A 164 8.06 4.79 -9.17
C LEU A 164 9.36 4.02 -9.03
N SER A 165 9.53 3.01 -9.87
CA SER A 165 10.75 2.20 -9.99
C SER A 165 11.93 3.07 -10.40
#